data_AF-A0A7J8FV81-F1
#
_entry.id   AF-A0A7J8FV81-F1
#
_cell.length_a   1.000
_cell.length_b   1.000
_cell.length_c   1.000
_cell.angle_alpha   90.00
_cell.angle_beta   90.00
_cell.angle_gamma   90.00
#
_symmetry.space_group_name_H-M   'P 1'
#
loop_
_entity.id
_entity.type
_entity.pdbx_description
1 polymer ?
#
loop_
_entity_poly.entity_id
_entity_poly.type
_entity_poly.pdbx_seq_one_letter_code
_entity_poly.pdbx_strand_id
1 'polypeptide(L)'
;MRLGRRALCVLVVLLACASLGLLYARTRDAPGLRAPLALWAPLQSPPRPELPDLAPEPRYAHIPVRIKDQVVGLLSGNNCSCESSAGSFHLPFQRQVQAIDFTKAFDPEELKAASALREQEFQAFLSRSQSAADQLLIAPANCPLQYPMQGVEVQPLRSILVPAQYNISALVTIATKTFLRYTRLRALIASIRRFYPTVTVVIADDSDKPEIISGPHIEHYLMPFGKGWFAGRNLAVSQVTTKYVLWVDDDFIFTARTRLERLVDVLERTPLDLVGGAVREISGFATTYRRLLSVEPGAPGQGNCLRQRRGFHYKLSGFPGCVVTDGVVNFFLARTDKVREVGFDPRLSRVAHLEFFLDGLGSLRVGSCSDVVVDHASKLKLPWTSKDAETETYARYRYPESLDESQMAKHRLLFFKHRLQCMTTE
;
A
#
# COMPACT_ATOMS: atom_id res chain seq x y z
N MET A 1 -40.69 -15.53 -55.44
CA MET A 1 -39.34 -15.53 -54.80
C MET A 1 -39.34 -16.07 -53.34
N ARG A 2 -40.19 -17.05 -52.96
CA ARG A 2 -40.21 -17.62 -51.59
C ARG A 2 -39.65 -19.04 -51.47
N LEU A 3 -39.39 -19.75 -52.58
CA LEU A 3 -38.77 -21.09 -52.54
C LEU A 3 -37.25 -21.05 -52.27
N GLY A 4 -36.53 -20.02 -52.75
CA GLY A 4 -35.07 -19.94 -52.62
C GLY A 4 -34.57 -19.76 -51.18
N ARG A 5 -35.30 -19.06 -50.32
CA ARG A 5 -34.90 -18.82 -48.91
C ARG A 5 -34.98 -20.06 -48.03
N ARG A 6 -35.95 -20.95 -48.28
CA ARG A 6 -36.09 -22.21 -47.52
C ARG A 6 -35.00 -23.22 -47.92
N ALA A 7 -34.69 -23.31 -49.22
CA ALA A 7 -33.59 -24.14 -49.70
C ALA A 7 -32.24 -23.66 -49.14
N LEU A 8 -32.01 -22.35 -49.05
CA LEU A 8 -30.79 -21.78 -48.48
C LEU A 8 -30.64 -22.09 -46.98
N CYS A 9 -31.71 -21.97 -46.18
CA CYS A 9 -31.66 -22.32 -44.75
C CYS A 9 -31.40 -23.82 -44.53
N VAL A 10 -32.01 -24.69 -45.34
CA VAL A 10 -31.76 -26.14 -45.25
C VAL A 10 -30.32 -26.47 -45.60
N LEU A 11 -29.75 -25.82 -46.62
CA LEU A 11 -28.34 -25.99 -46.99
C LEU A 11 -27.38 -25.56 -45.87
N VAL A 12 -27.66 -24.42 -45.22
CA VAL A 12 -26.84 -23.92 -44.10
C VAL A 12 -26.89 -24.85 -42.90
N VAL A 13 -28.07 -25.38 -42.57
CA VAL A 13 -28.22 -26.34 -41.46
C VAL A 13 -27.51 -27.66 -41.77
N LEU A 14 -27.60 -28.16 -43.01
CA LEU A 14 -26.88 -29.37 -43.43
C LEU A 14 -25.36 -29.19 -43.37
N LEU A 15 -24.84 -28.03 -43.76
CA LEU A 15 -23.40 -27.71 -43.66
C LEU A 15 -22.95 -27.59 -42.19
N ALA A 16 -23.77 -27.02 -41.31
CA ALA A 16 -23.51 -26.95 -39.87
C ALA A 16 -23.49 -28.35 -39.21
N CYS A 17 -24.44 -29.22 -39.59
CA CYS A 17 -24.49 -30.59 -39.09
C CYS A 17 -23.31 -31.45 -39.62
N ALA A 18 -22.91 -31.26 -40.88
CA ALA A 18 -21.76 -31.95 -41.46
C ALA A 18 -20.44 -31.53 -40.81
N SER A 19 -20.28 -30.24 -40.48
CA SER A 19 -19.09 -29.73 -39.79
C SER A 19 -19.00 -30.20 -38.34
N LEU A 20 -20.12 -30.27 -37.61
CA LEU A 20 -20.16 -30.91 -36.28
C LEU A 20 -19.89 -32.43 -36.35
N GLY A 21 -20.42 -33.12 -37.36
CA GLY A 21 -20.16 -34.54 -37.58
C GLY A 21 -18.68 -34.84 -37.87
N LEU A 22 -18.02 -33.99 -38.66
CA LEU A 22 -16.58 -34.06 -38.91
C LEU A 22 -15.76 -33.76 -37.66
N LEU A 23 -16.17 -32.79 -36.83
CA LEU A 23 -15.48 -32.49 -35.56
C LEU A 23 -15.61 -33.66 -34.56
N TYR A 24 -16.78 -34.29 -34.52
CA TYR A 24 -17.06 -35.45 -33.68
C TYR A 24 -16.31 -36.70 -34.17
N ALA A 25 -16.22 -36.94 -35.47
CA ALA A 25 -15.43 -38.03 -36.04
C ALA A 25 -13.92 -37.82 -35.79
N ARG A 26 -13.43 -36.59 -35.92
CA ARG A 26 -12.01 -36.24 -35.71
C ARG A 26 -11.57 -36.32 -34.24
N THR A 27 -12.51 -36.29 -33.30
CA THR A 27 -12.25 -36.48 -31.86
C THR A 27 -12.45 -37.93 -31.40
N ARG A 28 -13.02 -38.80 -32.25
CA ARG A 28 -13.27 -40.21 -31.93
C ARG A 28 -12.11 -41.14 -32.28
N ASP A 29 -11.34 -40.81 -33.32
CA ASP A 29 -10.14 -41.56 -33.71
C ASP A 29 -8.86 -40.92 -33.15
N ALA A 30 -8.77 -40.86 -31.81
CA ALA A 30 -7.48 -40.77 -31.14
C ALA A 30 -7.07 -42.19 -30.74
N PRO A 31 -6.09 -42.82 -31.41
CA PRO A 31 -5.58 -44.11 -31.00
C PRO A 31 -4.97 -43.99 -29.59
N GLY A 32 -5.17 -45.04 -28.80
CA GLY A 32 -4.99 -45.06 -27.36
C GLY A 32 -3.65 -44.54 -26.84
N LEU A 33 -3.72 -44.08 -25.59
CA LEU A 33 -2.62 -43.78 -24.67
C LEU A 33 -1.40 -44.68 -24.90
N ARG A 34 -0.41 -44.17 -25.66
CA ARG A 34 0.99 -44.50 -25.45
C ARG A 34 1.55 -43.50 -24.48
N ALA A 35 2.05 -44.00 -23.36
CA ALA A 35 2.81 -43.22 -22.39
C ALA A 35 3.92 -42.44 -23.10
N PRO A 36 4.08 -41.12 -22.87
CA PRO A 36 5.28 -40.43 -23.30
C PRO A 36 6.46 -40.99 -22.49
N LEU A 37 7.43 -41.53 -23.22
CA LEU A 37 8.79 -41.72 -22.72
C LEU A 37 9.32 -40.40 -22.15
N ALA A 38 9.99 -40.52 -21.02
CA ALA A 38 10.53 -39.47 -20.16
C ALA A 38 11.06 -38.24 -20.92
N LEU A 39 10.45 -37.08 -20.66
CA LEU A 39 11.01 -35.74 -20.91
C LEU A 39 10.87 -34.87 -19.66
N TRP A 40 11.05 -35.46 -18.48
CA TRP A 40 11.42 -34.70 -17.29
C TRP A 40 12.94 -34.63 -17.25
N ALA A 41 13.51 -33.61 -17.88
CA ALA A 41 14.66 -32.99 -17.25
C ALA A 41 14.13 -32.47 -15.91
N PRO A 42 14.74 -32.82 -14.76
CA PRO A 42 14.35 -32.20 -13.51
C PRO A 42 14.48 -30.70 -13.72
N LEU A 43 13.41 -29.94 -13.44
CA LEU A 43 13.55 -28.52 -13.17
C LEU A 43 14.74 -28.39 -12.24
N GLN A 44 15.77 -27.67 -12.68
CA GLN A 44 16.89 -27.33 -11.80
C GLN A 44 16.26 -26.74 -10.56
N SER A 45 16.43 -27.43 -9.44
CA SER A 45 16.06 -26.93 -8.13
C SER A 45 16.62 -25.51 -8.04
N PRO A 46 15.83 -24.51 -7.59
CA PRO A 46 16.43 -23.22 -7.28
C PRO A 46 17.65 -23.47 -6.39
N PRO A 47 18.77 -22.74 -6.60
CA PRO A 47 19.95 -22.91 -5.78
C PRO A 47 19.52 -22.84 -4.31
N ARG A 48 19.92 -23.84 -3.53
CA ARG A 48 19.69 -23.84 -2.07
C ARG A 48 20.15 -22.48 -1.54
N PRO A 49 19.36 -21.81 -0.69
CA PRO A 49 19.82 -20.60 -0.03
C PRO A 49 21.18 -20.89 0.61
N GLU A 50 22.19 -20.05 0.36
CA GLU A 50 23.34 -20.02 1.24
C GLU A 50 22.82 -19.57 2.60
N LEU A 51 22.72 -20.55 3.49
CA LEU A 51 22.36 -20.34 4.88
C LEU A 51 23.39 -19.37 5.49
N PRO A 52 22.98 -18.45 6.39
CA PRO A 52 23.93 -17.87 7.33
C PRO A 52 24.71 -19.03 7.94
N ASP A 53 26.02 -18.87 8.10
CA ASP A 53 26.89 -19.90 8.68
C ASP A 53 26.48 -20.12 10.14
N LEU A 54 25.41 -20.89 10.34
CA LEU A 54 24.95 -21.41 11.61
C LEU A 54 25.87 -22.58 11.97
N ALA A 55 27.17 -22.31 11.99
CA ALA A 55 28.15 -23.25 12.48
C ALA A 55 27.79 -23.50 13.96
N PRO A 56 27.43 -24.74 14.34
CA PRO A 56 27.21 -25.05 15.74
C PRO A 56 28.48 -24.72 16.51
N GLU A 57 28.36 -24.30 17.78
CA GLU A 57 29.55 -24.09 18.62
C GLU A 57 30.49 -25.29 18.50
N PRO A 58 31.83 -25.10 18.54
CA PRO A 58 32.80 -26.18 18.29
C PRO A 58 32.58 -27.45 19.13
N ARG A 59 31.99 -27.31 20.31
CA ARG A 59 31.60 -28.43 21.19
C ARG A 59 30.51 -29.33 20.62
N TYR A 60 29.66 -28.81 19.74
CA TYR A 60 28.54 -29.51 19.11
C TYR A 60 28.79 -29.80 17.62
N ALA A 61 30.00 -29.59 17.10
CA ALA A 61 30.35 -29.85 15.71
C ALA A 61 30.13 -31.32 15.27
N HIS A 62 30.10 -32.25 16.23
CA HIS A 62 29.82 -33.67 16.00
C HIS A 62 28.31 -33.99 15.85
N ILE A 63 27.42 -33.02 16.13
CA ILE A 63 25.97 -33.18 16.02
C ILE A 63 25.54 -32.66 14.65
N PRO A 64 25.08 -33.51 13.73
CA PRO A 64 24.64 -33.07 12.41
C PRO A 64 23.35 -32.24 12.53
N VAL A 65 23.45 -30.92 12.34
CA VAL A 65 22.29 -30.03 12.30
C VAL A 65 21.71 -30.06 10.88
N ARG A 66 20.49 -30.56 10.73
CA ARG A 66 19.68 -30.39 9.53
C ARG A 66 18.54 -29.45 9.82
N ILE A 67 18.46 -28.36 9.07
CA ILE A 67 17.30 -27.47 9.09
C ILE A 67 16.14 -28.22 8.46
N LYS A 68 15.01 -28.28 9.16
CA LYS A 68 13.81 -28.98 8.69
C LYS A 68 13.36 -28.35 7.36
N ASP A 69 12.90 -29.13 6.39
CA ASP A 69 12.46 -28.60 5.08
C ASP A 69 11.35 -27.54 5.20
N GLN A 70 10.46 -27.71 6.17
CA GLN A 70 9.45 -26.73 6.56
C GLN A 70 10.01 -25.38 7.05
N VAL A 71 11.24 -25.36 7.57
CA VAL A 71 11.98 -24.14 7.96
C VAL A 71 12.80 -23.62 6.77
N VAL A 72 13.36 -24.50 5.93
CA VAL A 72 14.05 -24.09 4.70
C VAL A 72 13.11 -23.33 3.76
N GLY A 73 11.84 -23.72 3.66
CA GLY A 73 10.82 -22.98 2.93
C GLY A 73 10.42 -21.62 3.54
N LEU A 74 10.83 -21.33 4.78
CA LEU A 74 10.68 -20.03 5.44
C LEU A 74 11.94 -19.15 5.30
N LEU A 75 13.06 -19.72 4.86
CA LEU A 75 14.27 -18.95 4.57
C LEU A 75 14.06 -18.15 3.28
N SER A 76 14.56 -16.92 3.27
CA SER A 76 14.45 -16.05 2.11
C SER A 76 15.19 -16.67 0.92
N GLY A 77 14.46 -17.33 0.02
CA GLY A 77 14.97 -17.62 -1.31
C GLY A 77 15.23 -16.30 -2.03
N ASN A 78 16.31 -16.23 -2.81
CA ASN A 78 16.57 -15.12 -3.74
C ASN A 78 15.52 -15.15 -4.86
N ASN A 79 14.29 -14.77 -4.54
CA ASN A 79 13.11 -14.87 -5.40
C ASN A 79 12.74 -13.52 -6.04
N CYS A 80 13.55 -12.49 -5.79
CA CYS A 80 13.43 -11.19 -6.43
C CYS A 80 13.51 -11.32 -7.96
N SER A 81 12.38 -11.06 -8.63
CA SER A 81 12.27 -11.00 -10.08
C SER A 81 11.58 -9.70 -10.51
N CYS A 82 12.14 -9.06 -11.53
CA CYS A 82 11.64 -7.83 -12.12
C CYS A 82 10.91 -8.06 -13.45
N GLU A 83 10.52 -9.31 -13.73
CA GLU A 83 9.88 -9.67 -14.99
C GLU A 83 8.36 -9.43 -14.96
N SER A 84 7.87 -8.76 -15.99
CA SER A 84 6.43 -8.68 -16.26
C SER A 84 5.94 -9.94 -16.97
N SER A 85 4.70 -10.34 -16.77
CA SER A 85 4.10 -11.49 -17.49
C SER A 85 3.83 -11.24 -19.00
N ALA A 86 4.34 -10.15 -19.58
CA ALA A 86 4.14 -9.75 -20.96
C ALA A 86 4.97 -10.65 -21.91
N GLY A 87 4.42 -11.82 -22.26
CA GLY A 87 5.04 -12.73 -23.22
C GLY A 87 4.31 -14.06 -23.43
N SER A 88 3.50 -14.53 -22.48
CA SER A 88 2.70 -15.75 -22.68
C SER A 88 1.26 -15.41 -23.10
N PHE A 89 0.74 -16.17 -24.07
CA PHE A 89 -0.64 -16.11 -24.56
C PHE A 89 -1.67 -15.77 -23.46
N HIS A 90 -2.59 -14.86 -23.76
CA HIS A 90 -3.71 -14.48 -22.88
C HIS A 90 -4.59 -15.69 -22.55
N LEU A 91 -4.33 -16.34 -21.42
CA LEU A 91 -5.20 -17.37 -20.86
C LEU A 91 -6.09 -16.76 -19.77
N PRO A 92 -7.41 -17.04 -19.75
CA PRO A 92 -8.38 -16.40 -18.85
C PRO A 92 -8.19 -16.69 -17.35
N PHE A 93 -7.19 -17.48 -16.97
CA PHE A 93 -6.88 -17.86 -15.58
C PHE A 93 -5.47 -17.48 -15.12
N GLN A 94 -4.66 -16.80 -15.95
CA GLN A 94 -3.28 -16.46 -15.60
C GLN A 94 -3.22 -15.10 -14.87
N ARG A 95 -2.60 -15.08 -13.68
CA ARG A 95 -2.35 -13.83 -12.93
C ARG A 95 -1.42 -12.95 -13.74
N GLN A 96 -1.86 -11.74 -14.06
CA GLN A 96 -1.04 -10.74 -14.72
C GLN A 96 -0.19 -10.01 -13.69
N VAL A 97 1.13 -10.14 -13.81
CA VAL A 97 2.09 -9.39 -12.98
C VAL A 97 2.61 -8.22 -13.80
N GLN A 98 2.34 -7.01 -13.32
CA GLN A 98 2.98 -5.80 -13.85
C GLN A 98 4.25 -5.52 -13.05
N ALA A 99 5.38 -5.41 -13.72
CA ALA A 99 6.66 -5.09 -13.10
C ALA A 99 7.12 -3.68 -13.49
N ILE A 100 7.61 -2.93 -12.51
CA ILE A 100 8.25 -1.63 -12.68
C ILE A 100 9.69 -1.78 -12.23
N ASP A 101 10.61 -1.66 -13.18
CA ASP A 101 12.04 -1.68 -12.94
C ASP A 101 12.53 -0.27 -12.62
N PHE A 102 13.01 -0.05 -11.38
CA PHE A 102 13.46 1.26 -10.93
C PHE A 102 14.83 1.64 -11.50
N THR A 103 15.61 0.69 -12.00
CA THR A 103 16.91 0.97 -12.64
C THR A 103 16.75 1.79 -13.91
N LYS A 104 15.61 1.66 -14.60
CA LYS A 104 15.25 2.43 -15.80
C LYS A 104 15.01 3.91 -15.54
N ALA A 105 15.00 4.33 -14.27
CA ALA A 105 14.92 5.75 -13.92
C ALA A 105 16.28 6.46 -14.04
N PHE A 106 17.37 5.74 -14.31
CA PHE A 106 18.73 6.25 -14.40
C PHE A 106 19.34 6.01 -15.78
N ASP A 107 20.21 6.90 -16.22
CA ASP A 107 21.08 6.62 -17.36
C ASP A 107 22.13 5.54 -16.98
N PRO A 108 22.69 4.75 -17.93
CA PRO A 108 23.56 3.62 -17.58
C PRO A 108 24.78 3.97 -16.71
N GLU A 109 25.46 5.09 -17.00
CA GLU A 109 26.59 5.57 -16.20
C GLU A 109 26.13 6.08 -14.83
N GLU A 110 25.00 6.78 -14.78
CA GLU A 110 24.38 7.25 -13.53
C GLU A 110 23.99 6.06 -12.65
N LEU A 111 23.41 5.01 -13.24
CA LEU A 111 22.98 3.79 -12.55
C LEU A 111 24.15 3.08 -11.88
N LYS A 112 25.32 3.03 -12.53
CA LYS A 112 26.51 2.40 -11.97
C LYS A 112 26.99 3.15 -10.73
N ALA A 113 27.11 4.48 -10.83
CA ALA A 113 27.49 5.33 -9.71
C ALA A 113 26.45 5.27 -8.57
N ALA A 114 25.16 5.31 -8.93
CA ALA A 114 24.06 5.22 -8.00
C ALA A 114 24.02 3.90 -7.24
N SER A 115 24.24 2.78 -7.93
CA SER A 115 24.29 1.45 -7.34
C SER A 115 25.45 1.31 -6.36
N ALA A 116 26.64 1.82 -6.73
CA ALA A 116 27.81 1.81 -5.86
C ALA A 116 27.59 2.64 -4.59
N LEU A 117 27.06 3.86 -4.74
CA LEU A 117 26.73 4.73 -3.61
C LEU A 117 25.68 4.09 -2.69
N ARG A 118 24.62 3.52 -3.27
CA ARG A 118 23.56 2.85 -2.52
C ARG A 118 24.10 1.68 -1.69
N GLU A 119 24.99 0.87 -2.28
CA GLU A 119 25.59 -0.25 -1.56
C GLU A 119 26.54 0.24 -0.46
N GLN A 120 27.33 1.29 -0.71
CA GLN A 120 28.17 1.92 0.31
C GLN A 120 27.34 2.42 1.50
N GLU A 121 26.24 3.14 1.24
CA GLU A 121 25.34 3.63 2.28
C GLU A 121 24.67 2.49 3.04
N PHE A 122 24.31 1.40 2.35
CA PHE A 122 23.74 0.23 2.99
C PHE A 122 24.74 -0.47 3.92
N GLN A 123 26.00 -0.64 3.49
CA GLN A 123 27.05 -1.19 4.33
C GLN A 123 27.35 -0.29 5.54
N ALA A 124 27.36 1.03 5.34
CA ALA A 124 27.51 1.99 6.43
C ALA A 124 26.30 1.96 7.39
N PHE A 125 25.09 1.69 6.90
CA PHE A 125 23.93 1.47 7.75
C PHE A 125 24.05 0.18 8.55
N LEU A 126 24.45 -0.93 7.92
CA LEU A 126 24.64 -2.21 8.60
C LEU A 126 25.69 -2.11 9.72
N SER A 127 26.80 -1.40 9.48
CA SER A 127 27.82 -1.20 10.51
C SER A 127 27.35 -0.33 11.68
N ARG A 128 26.44 0.62 11.45
CA ARG A 128 25.81 1.42 12.51
C ARG A 128 24.70 0.67 13.27
N SER A 129 23.99 -0.22 12.59
CA SER A 129 22.80 -0.93 13.12
C SER A 129 23.10 -2.32 13.67
N GLN A 130 24.31 -2.84 13.49
CA GLN A 130 24.77 -4.09 14.10
C GLN A 130 25.72 -3.78 15.27
N SER A 131 25.23 -3.06 16.28
CA SER A 131 25.99 -2.82 17.50
C SER A 131 25.82 -3.98 18.48
N ALA A 132 26.71 -4.12 19.47
CA ALA A 132 26.53 -5.10 20.54
C ALA A 132 25.22 -4.88 21.36
N ALA A 133 24.59 -3.71 21.24
CA ALA A 133 23.29 -3.43 21.85
C ALA A 133 22.10 -4.05 21.09
N ASP A 134 22.28 -4.46 19.83
CA ASP A 134 21.26 -5.14 19.03
C ASP A 134 21.25 -6.67 19.26
N GLN A 135 22.24 -7.20 19.98
CA GLN A 135 22.16 -8.54 20.56
C GLN A 135 21.19 -8.51 21.75
N LEU A 136 20.08 -9.24 21.61
CA LEU A 136 19.10 -9.40 22.69
C LEU A 136 19.72 -10.21 23.85
N LEU A 137 20.33 -9.52 24.81
CA LEU A 137 20.88 -10.12 26.02
C LEU A 137 19.75 -10.34 27.03
N ILE A 138 19.22 -11.57 27.09
CA ILE A 138 18.22 -11.94 28.10
C ILE A 138 18.94 -12.17 29.42
N ALA A 139 18.91 -11.16 30.30
CA ALA A 139 19.41 -11.30 31.65
C ALA A 139 18.43 -12.11 32.52
N PRO A 140 18.90 -13.10 33.30
CA PRO A 140 18.07 -13.78 34.27
C PRO A 140 17.58 -12.79 35.36
N ALA A 141 16.44 -13.11 35.98
CA ALA A 141 15.95 -12.34 37.11
C ALA A 141 17.02 -12.27 38.22
N ASN A 142 17.20 -11.08 38.81
CA ASN A 142 18.17 -10.77 39.88
C ASN A 142 19.65 -10.66 39.46
N CYS A 143 19.95 -10.26 38.21
CA CYS A 143 21.33 -9.96 37.80
C CYS A 143 21.85 -8.67 38.51
N PRO A 144 22.96 -8.74 39.27
CA PRO A 144 23.45 -7.64 40.11
C PRO A 144 24.20 -6.51 39.37
N LEU A 145 24.37 -6.60 38.05
CA LEU A 145 25.03 -5.56 37.23
C LEU A 145 23.99 -4.85 36.36
N GLN A 146 23.39 -3.80 36.91
CA GLN A 146 22.40 -2.95 36.25
C GLN A 146 23.06 -1.76 35.54
N TYR A 147 22.64 -1.56 34.28
CA TYR A 147 22.79 -0.42 33.36
C TYR A 147 23.76 -0.54 32.17
N PRO A 148 23.32 -0.10 30.95
CA PRO A 148 21.98 0.38 30.61
C PRO A 148 21.09 -0.76 30.06
N MET A 149 20.04 -1.12 30.80
CA MET A 149 18.97 -1.99 30.29
C MET A 149 17.90 -1.12 29.61
N GLN A 150 17.68 -1.34 28.32
CA GLN A 150 16.56 -0.75 27.59
C GLN A 150 15.28 -1.52 27.98
N GLY A 151 14.29 -0.81 28.51
CA GLY A 151 12.98 -1.40 28.78
C GLY A 151 12.30 -1.81 27.47
N VAL A 152 11.63 -2.96 27.46
CA VAL A 152 10.75 -3.35 26.35
C VAL A 152 9.38 -2.78 26.64
N GLU A 153 8.83 -2.00 25.70
CA GLU A 153 7.43 -1.60 25.76
C GLU A 153 6.55 -2.84 25.49
N VAL A 154 6.06 -3.45 26.57
CA VAL A 154 5.12 -4.56 26.50
C VAL A 154 3.70 -4.02 26.54
N GLN A 155 2.98 -4.24 25.45
CA GLN A 155 1.55 -3.97 25.41
C GLN A 155 0.84 -4.88 26.44
N PRO A 156 -0.08 -4.34 27.26
CA PRO A 156 -0.79 -5.14 28.24
C PRO A 156 -1.58 -6.25 27.54
N LEU A 157 -1.49 -7.48 28.08
CA LEU A 157 -2.18 -8.66 27.53
C LEU A 157 -3.70 -8.48 27.46
N ARG A 158 -4.26 -7.55 28.24
CA ARG A 158 -5.67 -7.21 28.30
C ARG A 158 -5.84 -5.71 28.53
N SER A 159 -6.57 -5.05 27.65
CA SER A 159 -7.18 -3.75 27.89
C SER A 159 -8.48 -3.95 28.69
N ILE A 160 -8.65 -3.22 29.79
CA ILE A 160 -9.91 -3.22 30.54
C ILE A 160 -10.91 -2.36 29.76
N LEU A 161 -12.11 -2.89 29.53
CA LEU A 161 -13.22 -2.14 28.97
C LEU A 161 -13.71 -1.15 30.02
N VAL A 162 -13.31 0.12 29.90
CA VAL A 162 -14.06 1.21 30.51
C VAL A 162 -15.16 1.55 29.51
N PRO A 163 -16.45 1.26 29.79
CA PRO A 163 -17.55 1.65 28.91
C PRO A 163 -17.62 3.18 28.88
N ALA A 164 -16.95 3.80 27.92
CA ALA A 164 -16.98 5.23 27.72
C ALA A 164 -17.55 5.50 26.33
N GLN A 165 -18.57 6.36 26.26
CA GLN A 165 -18.80 7.13 25.05
C GLN A 165 -17.53 7.95 24.82
N TYR A 166 -16.79 7.65 23.75
CA TYR A 166 -15.58 8.39 23.42
C TYR A 166 -15.94 9.86 23.18
N ASN A 167 -15.26 10.77 23.87
CA ASN A 167 -15.27 12.17 23.49
C ASN A 167 -14.39 12.34 22.24
N ILE A 168 -15.00 12.18 21.06
CA ILE A 168 -14.28 12.21 19.78
C ILE A 168 -13.51 13.51 19.60
N SER A 169 -14.05 14.65 20.03
CA SER A 169 -13.39 15.95 19.92
C SER A 169 -12.13 16.08 20.77
N ALA A 170 -12.00 15.29 21.85
CA ALA A 170 -10.80 15.24 22.67
C ALA A 170 -9.75 14.25 22.12
N LEU A 171 -10.18 13.24 21.36
CA LEU A 171 -9.31 12.16 20.88
C LEU A 171 -8.84 12.33 19.44
N VAL A 172 -9.63 13.02 18.61
CA VAL A 172 -9.43 13.07 17.16
C VAL A 172 -9.31 14.51 16.68
N THR A 173 -8.30 14.76 15.87
CA THR A 173 -8.22 15.94 15.00
C THR A 173 -8.29 15.49 13.55
N ILE A 174 -9.09 16.18 12.75
CA ILE A 174 -9.17 15.93 11.30
C ILE A 174 -8.11 16.79 10.62
N ALA A 175 -7.22 16.16 9.86
CA ALA A 175 -6.19 16.85 9.09
C ALA A 175 -6.49 16.71 7.60
N THR A 176 -6.37 17.82 6.87
CA THR A 176 -6.52 17.84 5.42
C THR A 176 -5.53 18.81 4.78
N LYS A 177 -5.35 18.65 3.47
CA LYS A 177 -4.52 19.52 2.65
C LYS A 177 -5.32 19.95 1.43
N THR A 178 -5.32 21.24 1.15
CA THR A 178 -5.95 21.79 -0.05
C THR A 178 -4.95 22.44 -1.01
N PHE A 179 -5.39 22.67 -2.24
CA PHE A 179 -4.70 23.43 -3.28
C PHE A 179 -5.72 23.89 -4.32
N LEU A 180 -6.00 25.19 -4.39
CA LEU A 180 -6.91 25.80 -5.37
C LEU A 180 -8.33 25.20 -5.40
N ARG A 181 -8.83 24.63 -4.28
CA ARG A 181 -10.10 23.89 -4.23
C ARG A 181 -11.01 24.31 -3.07
N TYR A 182 -11.16 25.62 -2.84
CA TYR A 182 -11.93 26.16 -1.71
C TYR A 182 -13.40 25.72 -1.69
N THR A 183 -14.05 25.58 -2.84
CA THR A 183 -15.43 25.06 -2.91
C THR A 183 -15.53 23.63 -2.37
N ARG A 184 -14.54 22.77 -2.65
CA ARG A 184 -14.50 21.39 -2.13
C ARG A 184 -14.19 21.40 -0.63
N LEU A 185 -13.19 22.17 -0.23
CA LEU A 185 -12.81 22.31 1.18
C LEU A 185 -13.98 22.82 2.04
N ARG A 186 -14.73 23.83 1.58
CA ARG A 186 -15.92 24.33 2.29
C ARG A 186 -17.01 23.26 2.40
N ALA A 187 -17.22 22.45 1.35
CA ALA A 187 -18.16 21.34 1.39
C ALA A 187 -17.72 20.24 2.37
N LEU A 188 -16.42 19.91 2.40
CA LEU A 188 -15.83 19.02 3.40
C LEU A 188 -16.10 19.55 4.81
N ILE A 189 -15.72 20.80 5.11
CA ILE A 189 -15.91 21.43 6.42
C ILE A 189 -17.38 21.43 6.83
N ALA A 190 -18.29 21.83 5.93
CA ALA A 190 -19.72 21.84 6.21
C ALA A 190 -20.24 20.44 6.55
N SER A 191 -19.80 19.42 5.82
CA SER A 191 -20.18 18.03 6.09
C SER A 191 -19.59 17.52 7.41
N ILE A 192 -18.34 17.86 7.75
CA ILE A 192 -17.75 17.55 9.05
C ILE A 192 -18.58 18.18 10.16
N ARG A 193 -18.89 19.47 10.06
CA ARG A 193 -19.62 20.20 11.11
C ARG A 193 -21.02 19.66 11.35
N ARG A 194 -21.65 19.02 10.36
CA ARG A 194 -22.95 18.35 10.52
C ARG A 194 -22.90 17.14 11.45
N PHE A 195 -21.80 16.39 11.48
CA PHE A 195 -21.67 15.16 12.26
C PHE A 195 -20.74 15.30 13.48
N TYR A 196 -19.74 16.18 13.38
CA TYR A 196 -18.67 16.40 14.35
C TYR A 196 -18.44 17.92 14.55
N PRO A 197 -19.40 18.64 15.17
CA PRO A 197 -19.38 20.10 15.22
C PRO A 197 -18.18 20.68 15.99
N THR A 198 -17.64 19.96 16.97
CA THR A 198 -16.57 20.44 17.86
C THR A 198 -15.20 19.81 17.63
N VAL A 199 -15.07 18.91 16.65
CA VAL A 199 -13.77 18.30 16.29
C VAL A 199 -12.91 19.35 15.58
N THR A 200 -11.66 19.50 16.02
CA THR A 200 -10.70 20.39 15.35
C THR A 200 -10.37 19.91 13.94
N VAL A 201 -10.36 20.84 12.99
CA VAL A 201 -9.95 20.62 11.60
C VAL A 201 -8.70 21.45 11.33
N VAL A 202 -7.59 20.76 11.05
CA VAL A 202 -6.32 21.36 10.63
C VAL A 202 -6.22 21.30 9.12
N ILE A 203 -5.96 22.44 8.50
CA ILE A 203 -5.89 22.60 7.04
C ILE A 203 -4.50 23.12 6.69
N ALA A 204 -3.76 22.37 5.88
CA ALA A 204 -2.55 22.85 5.21
C ALA A 204 -2.91 23.32 3.79
N ASP A 205 -2.52 24.54 3.43
CA ASP A 205 -2.86 25.15 2.14
C ASP A 205 -1.61 25.69 1.45
N ASP A 206 -1.28 25.14 0.27
CA ASP A 206 -0.16 25.57 -0.58
C ASP A 206 -0.63 26.28 -1.86
N SER A 207 -1.80 26.93 -1.82
CA SER A 207 -2.34 27.74 -2.93
C SER A 207 -1.57 29.06 -3.11
N ASP A 208 -1.53 29.57 -4.35
CA ASP A 208 -0.80 30.81 -4.69
C ASP A 208 -1.44 32.05 -4.02
N LYS A 209 -2.76 32.13 -4.12
CA LYS A 209 -3.58 33.22 -3.57
C LYS A 209 -4.60 32.62 -2.60
N PRO A 210 -4.20 32.34 -1.34
CA PRO A 210 -5.05 31.57 -0.47
C PRO A 210 -6.25 32.35 0.05
N GLU A 211 -7.43 31.72 0.04
CA GLU A 211 -8.60 32.22 0.76
C GLU A 211 -8.46 31.93 2.26
N ILE A 212 -8.65 32.94 3.11
CA ILE A 212 -8.63 32.72 4.55
C ILE A 212 -9.89 31.98 4.98
N ILE A 213 -9.73 30.70 5.32
CA ILE A 213 -10.75 29.89 5.96
C ILE A 213 -10.68 30.11 7.47
N SER A 214 -11.78 30.61 8.05
CA SER A 214 -11.92 30.84 9.49
C SER A 214 -13.23 30.27 10.01
N GLY A 215 -13.28 29.98 11.31
CA GLY A 215 -14.46 29.44 11.98
C GLY A 215 -14.09 28.68 13.26
N PRO A 216 -15.10 28.24 14.03
CA PRO A 216 -14.86 27.48 15.25
C PRO A 216 -14.14 26.16 14.96
N HIS A 217 -13.13 25.85 15.77
CA HIS A 217 -12.32 24.64 15.67
C HIS A 217 -11.67 24.43 14.29
N ILE A 218 -11.31 25.53 13.61
CA ILE A 218 -10.56 25.51 12.35
C ILE A 218 -9.19 26.12 12.60
N GLU A 219 -8.15 25.39 12.23
CA GLU A 219 -6.78 25.89 12.18
C GLU A 219 -6.30 25.83 10.73
N HIS A 220 -5.99 26.98 10.14
CA HIS A 220 -5.61 27.10 8.74
C HIS A 220 -4.16 27.59 8.62
N TYR A 221 -3.29 26.74 8.08
CA TYR A 221 -1.86 26.99 7.94
C TYR A 221 -1.47 27.12 6.47
N LEU A 222 -0.84 28.24 6.15
CA LEU A 222 -0.37 28.53 4.80
C LEU A 222 1.05 27.99 4.57
N MET A 223 1.28 27.52 3.35
CA MET A 223 2.54 26.98 2.88
C MET A 223 3.05 27.75 1.67
N PRO A 224 4.35 27.67 1.35
CA PRO A 224 4.85 28.13 0.06
C PRO A 224 4.05 27.51 -1.09
N PHE A 225 3.81 28.30 -2.13
CA PHE A 225 3.01 27.88 -3.28
C PHE A 225 3.48 26.55 -3.88
N GLY A 226 2.55 25.62 -4.08
CA GLY A 226 2.79 24.35 -4.74
C GLY A 226 3.81 23.44 -4.04
N LYS A 227 4.06 23.65 -2.74
CA LYS A 227 5.05 22.88 -1.97
C LYS A 227 4.80 21.37 -2.02
N GLY A 228 3.56 20.95 -2.19
CA GLY A 228 3.23 19.58 -2.56
C GLY A 228 2.53 18.79 -1.47
N TRP A 229 2.03 17.63 -1.86
CA TRP A 229 1.10 16.83 -1.09
C TRP A 229 1.71 16.28 0.21
N PHE A 230 2.84 15.57 0.16
CA PHE A 230 3.48 15.01 1.37
C PHE A 230 4.01 16.08 2.33
N ALA A 231 4.54 17.19 1.81
CA ALA A 231 4.93 18.32 2.65
C ALA A 231 3.72 18.90 3.41
N GLY A 232 2.56 19.02 2.75
CA GLY A 232 1.34 19.49 3.41
C GLY A 232 0.77 18.50 4.43
N ARG A 233 0.92 17.19 4.19
CA ARG A 233 0.59 16.17 5.21
C ARG A 233 1.42 16.35 6.47
N ASN A 234 2.74 16.51 6.32
CA ASN A 234 3.64 16.74 7.46
C ASN A 234 3.25 18.01 8.23
N LEU A 235 2.98 19.12 7.52
CA LEU A 235 2.56 20.35 8.19
C LEU A 235 1.27 20.12 8.97
N ALA A 236 0.21 19.60 8.35
CA ALA A 236 -1.06 19.39 9.04
C ALA A 236 -0.91 18.46 10.25
N VAL A 237 -0.23 17.32 10.10
CA VAL A 237 -0.01 16.36 11.19
C VAL A 237 0.88 16.94 12.30
N SER A 238 1.83 17.83 11.98
CA SER A 238 2.67 18.49 13.00
C SER A 238 1.90 19.40 13.95
N GLN A 239 0.73 19.89 13.54
CA GLN A 239 -0.13 20.75 14.38
C GLN A 239 -1.14 19.95 15.21
N VAL A 240 -1.32 18.65 14.95
CA VAL A 240 -2.28 17.81 15.70
C VAL A 240 -1.81 17.54 17.13
N THR A 241 -2.59 17.91 18.13
CA THR A 241 -2.24 17.66 19.55
C THR A 241 -3.01 16.48 20.16
N THR A 242 -4.03 15.98 19.49
CA THR A 242 -4.85 14.87 19.96
C THR A 242 -4.19 13.51 19.71
N LYS A 243 -4.67 12.48 20.42
CA LYS A 243 -4.15 11.11 20.34
C LYS A 243 -4.19 10.54 18.93
N TYR A 244 -5.24 10.87 18.17
CA TYR A 244 -5.45 10.37 16.82
C TYR A 244 -5.62 11.50 15.81
N VAL A 245 -5.02 11.30 14.64
CA VAL A 245 -5.27 12.11 13.45
C VAL A 245 -6.12 11.31 12.46
N LEU A 246 -7.20 11.92 11.97
CA LEU A 246 -7.94 11.43 10.82
C LEU A 246 -7.44 12.16 9.57
N TRP A 247 -6.81 11.45 8.65
CA TRP A 247 -6.47 12.03 7.34
C TRP A 247 -7.67 11.96 6.39
N VAL A 248 -8.00 13.10 5.77
CA VAL A 248 -9.03 13.21 4.72
C VAL A 248 -8.55 14.06 3.56
N ASP A 249 -8.94 13.69 2.34
CA ASP A 249 -8.75 14.56 1.17
C ASP A 249 -9.85 15.66 1.17
N ASP A 250 -9.52 16.84 0.66
CA ASP A 250 -10.35 18.06 0.69
C ASP A 250 -11.66 17.97 -0.13
N ASP A 251 -11.86 16.89 -0.88
CA ASP A 251 -13.04 16.59 -1.67
C ASP A 251 -13.87 15.43 -1.11
N PHE A 252 -13.64 15.04 0.13
CA PHE A 252 -14.48 14.08 0.85
C PHE A 252 -15.72 14.75 1.46
N ILE A 253 -16.77 13.96 1.63
CA ILE A 253 -18.06 14.37 2.20
C ILE A 253 -18.45 13.39 3.30
N PHE A 254 -18.58 13.90 4.52
CA PHE A 254 -19.01 13.12 5.67
C PHE A 254 -20.50 12.82 5.58
N THR A 255 -20.85 11.60 5.97
CA THR A 255 -22.23 11.10 5.98
C THR A 255 -22.50 10.34 7.28
N ALA A 256 -23.74 9.86 7.46
CA ALA A 256 -24.08 8.99 8.60
C ALA A 256 -23.26 7.67 8.64
N ARG A 257 -22.57 7.29 7.55
CA ARG A 257 -21.66 6.14 7.51
C ARG A 257 -20.23 6.49 7.94
N THR A 258 -19.88 7.76 8.08
CA THR A 258 -18.55 8.23 8.44
C THR A 258 -18.42 8.26 9.96
N ARG A 259 -18.43 7.06 10.58
CA ARG A 259 -18.48 6.88 12.05
C ARG A 259 -17.08 6.81 12.65
N LEU A 260 -16.56 7.94 13.13
CA LEU A 260 -15.23 8.03 13.75
C LEU A 260 -15.12 7.20 15.03
N GLU A 261 -16.22 7.05 15.77
CA GLU A 261 -16.29 6.25 17.01
C GLU A 261 -15.90 4.80 16.74
N ARG A 262 -16.24 4.28 15.56
CA ARG A 262 -15.92 2.90 15.16
C ARG A 262 -14.43 2.74 14.87
N LEU A 263 -13.80 3.73 14.26
CA LEU A 263 -12.35 3.73 14.00
C LEU A 263 -11.57 3.89 15.31
N VAL A 264 -12.02 4.78 16.20
CA VAL A 264 -11.46 4.94 17.55
C VAL A 264 -11.57 3.64 18.34
N ASP A 265 -12.74 2.98 18.33
CA ASP A 265 -12.93 1.71 19.06
C ASP A 265 -11.97 0.63 18.58
N VAL A 266 -11.67 0.58 17.28
CA VAL A 266 -10.67 -0.34 16.71
C VAL A 266 -9.28 -0.03 17.27
N LEU A 267 -8.84 1.22 17.26
CA LEU A 267 -7.49 1.59 17.74
C LEU A 267 -7.34 1.48 19.27
N GLU A 268 -8.41 1.67 20.04
CA GLU A 268 -8.37 1.50 21.50
C GLU A 268 -8.35 0.03 21.95
N ARG A 269 -8.92 -0.88 21.14
CA ARG A 269 -9.14 -2.28 21.53
C ARG A 269 -8.30 -3.28 20.75
N THR A 270 -7.45 -2.80 19.86
CA THR A 270 -6.54 -3.63 19.07
C THR A 270 -5.16 -3.00 19.04
N PRO A 271 -4.09 -3.77 18.77
CA PRO A 271 -2.76 -3.23 18.76
C PRO A 271 -2.42 -2.57 17.41
N LEU A 272 -3.42 -2.08 16.67
CA LEU A 272 -3.23 -1.38 15.41
C LEU A 272 -2.84 0.08 15.67
N ASP A 273 -1.96 0.62 14.83
CA ASP A 273 -1.55 2.03 14.88
C ASP A 273 -2.39 2.89 13.93
N LEU A 274 -2.96 2.27 12.90
CA LEU A 274 -3.71 2.93 11.83
C LEU A 274 -4.85 2.05 11.33
N VAL A 275 -6.03 2.64 11.13
CA VAL A 275 -7.19 1.98 10.53
C VAL A 275 -7.82 2.83 9.43
N GLY A 276 -7.87 2.27 8.22
CA GLY A 276 -8.53 2.87 7.06
C GLY A 276 -10.01 2.55 6.96
N GLY A 277 -10.80 3.46 6.40
CA GLY A 277 -12.18 3.21 6.00
C GLY A 277 -12.32 2.85 4.52
N ALA A 278 -13.52 3.02 3.97
CA ALA A 278 -13.78 2.99 2.54
C ALA A 278 -14.14 4.38 2.00
N VAL A 279 -13.72 4.67 0.77
CA VAL A 279 -14.13 5.88 0.03
C VAL A 279 -15.13 5.47 -1.02
N ARG A 280 -16.30 6.12 -1.03
CA ARG A 280 -17.40 5.80 -1.93
C ARG A 280 -17.59 6.89 -2.98
N GLU A 281 -17.44 6.50 -4.24
CA GLU A 281 -17.66 7.38 -5.39
C GLU A 281 -19.18 7.57 -5.63
N ILE A 282 -19.53 8.60 -6.41
CA ILE A 282 -20.94 8.93 -6.71
C ILE A 282 -21.69 7.80 -7.44
N SER A 283 -20.96 6.91 -8.13
CA SER A 283 -21.51 5.69 -8.74
C SER A 283 -22.01 4.67 -7.72
N GLY A 284 -21.75 4.88 -6.42
CA GLY A 284 -22.05 3.95 -5.34
C GLY A 284 -20.93 2.93 -5.08
N PHE A 285 -19.91 2.86 -5.94
CA PHE A 285 -18.77 1.98 -5.73
C PHE A 285 -17.89 2.47 -4.57
N ALA A 286 -17.58 1.58 -3.63
CA ALA A 286 -16.72 1.87 -2.48
C ALA A 286 -15.39 1.11 -2.58
N THR A 287 -14.28 1.80 -2.32
CA THR A 287 -12.93 1.24 -2.31
C THR A 287 -12.27 1.43 -0.96
N THR A 288 -11.65 0.38 -0.45
CA THR A 288 -10.79 0.41 0.76
C THR A 288 -9.30 0.49 0.42
N TYR A 289 -8.95 0.24 -0.84
CA TYR A 289 -7.58 0.17 -1.35
C TYR A 289 -6.66 -0.75 -0.51
N ARG A 290 -7.19 -1.87 0.03
CA ARG A 290 -6.40 -2.81 0.83
C ARG A 290 -5.26 -3.41 0.03
N ARG A 291 -4.03 -3.20 0.50
CA ARG A 291 -2.80 -3.74 -0.11
C ARG A 291 -2.03 -4.61 0.86
N LEU A 292 -1.41 -5.65 0.30
CA LEU A 292 -0.37 -6.45 0.94
C LEU A 292 0.96 -6.09 0.31
N LEU A 293 1.96 -5.85 1.14
CA LEU A 293 3.32 -5.48 0.75
C LEU A 293 4.28 -6.55 1.29
N SER A 294 5.16 -7.05 0.43
CA SER A 294 6.24 -7.93 0.83
C SER A 294 7.53 -7.56 0.11
N VAL A 295 8.64 -7.62 0.83
CA VAL A 295 9.98 -7.37 0.28
C VAL A 295 10.69 -8.70 0.12
N GLU A 296 11.02 -9.05 -1.11
CA GLU A 296 11.75 -10.28 -1.45
C GLU A 296 13.24 -9.93 -1.62
N PRO A 297 14.17 -10.60 -0.90
CA PRO A 297 15.60 -10.33 -1.05
C PRO A 297 16.10 -10.64 -2.45
N GLY A 298 16.94 -9.75 -2.98
CA GLY A 298 17.68 -10.01 -4.21
C GLY A 298 19.12 -10.43 -3.93
N ALA A 299 19.86 -10.68 -5.00
CA ALA A 299 21.24 -11.12 -4.92
C ALA A 299 22.13 -10.13 -4.13
N PRO A 300 23.29 -10.59 -3.59
CA PRO A 300 24.25 -9.72 -2.95
C PRO A 300 24.61 -8.51 -3.84
N GLY A 301 24.62 -7.31 -3.25
CA GLY A 301 24.88 -6.03 -3.95
C GLY A 301 23.78 -5.51 -4.88
N GLN A 302 22.72 -6.29 -5.15
CA GLN A 302 21.76 -5.98 -6.20
C GLN A 302 20.52 -5.20 -5.70
N GLY A 303 20.08 -5.44 -4.46
CA GLY A 303 18.87 -4.80 -3.90
C GLY A 303 17.69 -5.77 -3.85
N ASN A 304 16.59 -5.35 -3.22
CA ASN A 304 15.41 -6.20 -2.99
C ASN A 304 14.29 -5.89 -4.00
N CYS A 305 13.30 -6.77 -4.08
CA CYS A 305 12.09 -6.56 -4.88
C CYS A 305 10.90 -6.27 -3.97
N LEU A 306 10.10 -5.24 -4.30
CA LEU A 306 8.82 -5.01 -3.64
C LEU A 306 7.72 -5.75 -4.39
N ARG A 307 6.90 -6.50 -3.68
CA ARG A 307 5.69 -7.12 -4.24
C ARG A 307 4.46 -6.53 -3.58
N GLN A 308 3.54 -6.08 -4.42
CA GLN A 308 2.28 -5.50 -4.04
C GLN A 308 1.13 -6.36 -4.53
N ARG A 309 0.22 -6.73 -3.63
CA ARG A 309 -0.99 -7.48 -3.96
C ARG A 309 -2.23 -6.79 -3.42
N ARG A 310 -3.37 -6.93 -4.11
CA ARG A 310 -4.67 -6.63 -3.49
C ARG A 310 -5.03 -7.72 -2.47
N GLY A 311 -5.40 -7.34 -1.26
CA GLY A 311 -5.78 -8.32 -0.24
C GLY A 311 -5.60 -7.82 1.18
N PHE A 312 -5.68 -8.75 2.12
CA PHE A 312 -5.48 -8.54 3.55
C PHE A 312 -4.92 -9.83 4.16
N HIS A 313 -4.27 -9.73 5.32
CA HIS A 313 -3.64 -10.86 5.99
C HIS A 313 -4.68 -11.74 6.69
N TYR A 314 -5.48 -11.15 7.57
CA TYR A 314 -6.53 -11.84 8.32
C TYR A 314 -7.61 -10.88 8.82
N LYS A 315 -8.75 -11.43 9.27
CA LYS A 315 -9.85 -10.64 9.86
C LYS A 315 -9.53 -10.25 11.30
N LEU A 316 -9.94 -9.05 11.69
CA LEU A 316 -9.71 -8.54 13.04
C LEU A 316 -10.76 -9.12 14.01
N SER A 317 -10.30 -9.79 15.06
CA SER A 317 -11.20 -10.39 16.06
C SER A 317 -12.00 -9.30 16.79
N GLY A 318 -13.30 -9.52 17.01
CA GLY A 318 -14.19 -8.56 17.66
C GLY A 318 -14.67 -7.39 16.79
N PHE A 319 -14.14 -7.24 15.58
CA PHE A 319 -14.49 -6.15 14.65
C PHE A 319 -14.94 -6.69 13.28
N PRO A 320 -16.22 -7.10 13.14
CA PRO A 320 -16.77 -7.54 11.86
C PRO A 320 -16.62 -6.43 10.80
N GLY A 321 -16.06 -6.77 9.64
CA GLY A 321 -15.81 -5.82 8.56
C GLY A 321 -14.40 -5.21 8.55
N CYS A 322 -13.61 -5.46 9.60
CA CYS A 322 -12.22 -5.00 9.70
C CYS A 322 -11.22 -6.14 9.46
N VAL A 323 -10.11 -5.81 8.81
CA VAL A 323 -9.03 -6.75 8.46
C VAL A 323 -7.67 -6.09 8.68
N VAL A 324 -6.62 -6.89 8.88
CA VAL A 324 -5.22 -6.44 8.93
C VAL A 324 -4.63 -6.44 7.51
N THR A 325 -3.97 -5.35 7.11
CA THR A 325 -3.44 -5.12 5.76
C THR A 325 -2.22 -4.22 5.87
N ASP A 326 -1.46 -4.01 4.79
CA ASP A 326 -0.25 -3.17 4.83
C ASP A 326 -0.48 -1.75 4.28
N GLY A 327 -1.54 -1.54 3.47
CA GLY A 327 -1.89 -0.22 2.95
C GLY A 327 -3.38 -0.03 2.78
N VAL A 328 -3.83 1.22 2.93
CA VAL A 328 -5.25 1.62 2.84
C VAL A 328 -5.45 2.87 1.99
N VAL A 329 -6.70 3.17 1.67
CA VAL A 329 -7.10 4.39 0.96
C VAL A 329 -6.79 5.64 1.80
N ASN A 330 -6.72 6.82 1.18
CA ASN A 330 -6.48 8.13 1.83
C ASN A 330 -7.62 8.62 2.75
N PHE A 331 -8.28 7.68 3.43
CA PHE A 331 -9.24 7.92 4.49
C PHE A 331 -8.90 6.97 5.64
N PHE A 332 -8.12 7.45 6.62
CA PHE A 332 -7.67 6.63 7.73
C PHE A 332 -7.54 7.44 9.02
N LEU A 333 -7.83 6.79 10.14
CA LEU A 333 -7.52 7.26 11.48
C LEU A 333 -6.24 6.59 11.94
N ALA A 334 -5.32 7.34 12.53
CA ALA A 334 -4.05 6.81 13.00
C ALA A 334 -3.61 7.49 14.29
N ARG A 335 -2.80 6.76 15.08
CA ARG A 335 -2.06 7.30 16.20
C ARG A 335 -1.15 8.44 15.73
N THR A 336 -1.30 9.63 16.32
CA THR A 336 -0.60 10.84 15.87
C THR A 336 0.93 10.70 15.99
N ASP A 337 1.41 10.10 17.07
CA ASP A 337 2.83 9.81 17.30
C ASP A 337 3.40 8.89 16.21
N LYS A 338 2.67 7.83 15.83
CA LYS A 338 3.09 6.88 14.81
C LYS A 338 3.12 7.44 13.40
N VAL A 339 2.17 8.30 13.03
CA VAL A 339 2.22 9.00 11.73
C VAL A 339 3.42 9.95 11.66
N ARG A 340 3.77 10.61 12.77
CA ARG A 340 4.94 11.50 12.85
C ARG A 340 6.26 10.74 12.82
N GLU A 341 6.33 9.60 13.49
CA GLU A 341 7.49 8.71 13.51
C GLU A 341 7.86 8.26 12.08
N VAL A 342 6.86 7.86 11.29
CA VAL A 342 7.08 7.47 9.88
C VAL A 342 7.32 8.68 9.00
N GLY A 343 6.48 9.72 9.13
CA GLY A 343 6.54 10.92 8.31
C GLY A 343 6.18 10.70 6.84
N PHE A 344 6.04 11.79 6.09
CA PHE A 344 5.79 11.76 4.64
C PHE A 344 6.98 12.39 3.91
N ASP A 345 7.63 11.69 2.98
CA ASP A 345 8.82 12.24 2.29
C ASP A 345 8.46 13.46 1.39
N PRO A 346 8.85 14.70 1.75
CA PRO A 346 8.41 15.89 1.04
C PRO A 346 8.95 16.00 -0.39
N ARG A 347 9.90 15.14 -0.80
CA ARG A 347 10.34 15.04 -2.20
C ARG A 347 9.23 14.52 -3.12
N LEU A 348 8.24 13.82 -2.57
CA LEU A 348 7.07 13.32 -3.29
C LEU A 348 5.95 14.37 -3.30
N SER A 349 6.04 15.32 -4.23
CA SER A 349 5.15 16.49 -4.28
C SER A 349 3.77 16.19 -4.90
N ARG A 350 3.68 15.27 -5.85
CA ARG A 350 2.47 15.02 -6.68
C ARG A 350 2.01 13.57 -6.72
N VAL A 351 2.96 12.63 -6.69
CA VAL A 351 2.70 11.20 -6.84
C VAL A 351 3.22 10.50 -5.60
N ALA A 352 2.28 10.04 -4.79
CA ALA A 352 2.51 9.03 -3.78
C ALA A 352 1.16 8.47 -3.33
N HIS A 353 1.16 7.28 -2.75
CA HIS A 353 0.09 6.74 -1.93
C HIS A 353 0.69 5.70 -1.00
N LEU A 354 1.37 4.69 -1.56
CA LEU A 354 1.92 3.56 -0.81
C LEU A 354 3.25 3.87 -0.14
N GLU A 355 3.93 4.94 -0.52
CA GLU A 355 5.26 5.28 -0.03
C GLU A 355 5.26 5.52 1.49
N PHE A 356 4.20 6.12 2.04
CA PHE A 356 4.02 6.22 3.50
C PHE A 356 3.93 4.84 4.18
N PHE A 357 3.18 3.91 3.57
CA PHE A 357 3.02 2.56 4.11
C PHE A 357 4.29 1.71 3.93
N LEU A 358 5.08 1.98 2.88
CA LEU A 358 6.38 1.35 2.67
C LEU A 358 7.41 1.88 3.67
N ASP A 359 7.42 3.18 3.95
CA ASP A 359 8.25 3.81 4.99
C ASP A 359 7.92 3.27 6.39
N GLY A 360 6.64 2.99 6.65
CA GLY A 360 6.17 2.36 7.89
C GLY A 360 6.17 0.83 7.87
N LEU A 361 6.68 0.18 6.83
CA LEU A 361 6.60 -1.28 6.72
C LEU A 361 7.47 -1.94 7.79
N GLY A 362 6.85 -2.77 8.64
CA GLY A 362 7.50 -3.42 9.77
C GLY A 362 7.42 -2.63 11.09
N SER A 363 7.06 -1.35 11.06
CA SER A 363 6.86 -0.51 12.25
C SER A 363 5.39 -0.14 12.49
N LEU A 364 4.61 0.09 11.44
CA LEU A 364 3.18 0.38 11.52
C LEU A 364 2.33 -0.88 11.43
N ARG A 365 1.38 -1.03 12.36
CA ARG A 365 0.33 -2.04 12.29
C ARG A 365 -0.93 -1.44 11.69
N VAL A 366 -1.25 -1.86 10.47
CA VAL A 366 -2.32 -1.25 9.66
C VAL A 366 -3.54 -2.17 9.55
N GLY A 367 -4.73 -1.59 9.67
CA GLY A 367 -6.00 -2.26 9.44
C GLY A 367 -6.94 -1.49 8.51
N SER A 368 -8.01 -2.13 8.07
CA SER A 368 -9.03 -1.53 7.20
C SER A 368 -10.42 -2.04 7.51
N CYS A 369 -11.35 -1.14 7.78
CA CYS A 369 -12.76 -1.41 8.01
C CYS A 369 -13.61 -0.97 6.82
N SER A 370 -14.38 -1.89 6.23
CA SER A 370 -15.22 -1.59 5.05
C SER A 370 -16.58 -0.97 5.40
N ASP A 371 -16.97 -0.99 6.67
CA ASP A 371 -18.26 -0.48 7.18
C ASP A 371 -18.23 1.01 7.56
N VAL A 372 -17.04 1.60 7.72
CA VAL A 372 -16.86 3.05 7.91
C VAL A 372 -16.56 3.69 6.56
N VAL A 373 -17.48 4.51 6.07
CA VAL A 373 -17.45 5.01 4.69
C VAL A 373 -17.51 6.54 4.66
N VAL A 374 -16.64 7.15 3.86
CA VAL A 374 -16.73 8.56 3.48
C VAL A 374 -17.09 8.65 2.00
N ASP A 375 -17.93 9.62 1.63
CA ASP A 375 -18.29 9.82 0.23
C ASP A 375 -17.25 10.73 -0.45
N HIS A 376 -17.04 10.55 -1.74
CA HIS A 376 -16.17 11.37 -2.56
C HIS A 376 -17.01 12.35 -3.38
N ALA A 377 -16.66 13.63 -3.37
CA ALA A 377 -17.32 14.61 -4.24
C ALA A 377 -17.09 14.23 -5.71
N SER A 378 -18.14 14.29 -6.53
CA SER A 378 -18.12 13.78 -7.90
C SER A 378 -16.95 14.33 -8.72
N LYS A 379 -16.18 13.41 -9.32
CA LYS A 379 -15.20 13.69 -10.39
C LYS A 379 -15.83 13.67 -11.78
N LEU A 380 -17.10 13.25 -11.93
CA LEU A 380 -17.78 13.25 -13.23
C LEU A 380 -17.95 14.69 -13.71
N LYS A 381 -17.32 15.00 -14.84
CA LYS A 381 -17.59 16.21 -15.61
C LYS A 381 -18.87 15.97 -16.42
N LEU A 382 -19.97 16.59 -16.02
CA LEU A 382 -21.16 16.61 -16.86
C LEU A 382 -20.97 17.64 -17.98
N PRO A 383 -21.54 17.43 -19.19
CA PRO A 383 -21.37 18.35 -20.32
C PRO A 383 -21.84 19.79 -20.01
N TRP A 384 -22.75 19.94 -19.04
CA TRP A 384 -23.47 21.17 -18.71
C TRP A 384 -22.88 21.94 -17.52
N THR A 385 -21.87 21.39 -16.83
CA THR A 385 -21.20 22.07 -15.71
C THR A 385 -20.18 23.08 -16.25
N SER A 386 -20.30 24.35 -15.82
CA SER A 386 -19.35 25.40 -16.18
C SER A 386 -17.92 25.00 -15.85
N LYS A 387 -16.98 25.25 -16.76
CA LYS A 387 -15.56 25.10 -16.47
C LYS A 387 -15.11 26.31 -15.65
N ASP A 388 -15.02 26.14 -14.34
CA ASP A 388 -14.47 27.18 -13.49
C ASP A 388 -12.95 27.26 -13.73
N ALA A 389 -12.42 28.48 -13.97
CA ALA A 389 -11.01 28.69 -14.34
C ALA A 389 -10.02 28.12 -13.30
N GLU A 390 -10.40 28.12 -12.02
CA GLU A 390 -9.63 27.49 -10.93
C GLU A 390 -9.58 25.96 -11.07
N THR A 391 -10.67 25.33 -11.50
CA THR A 391 -10.73 23.88 -11.72
C THR A 391 -9.82 23.45 -12.88
N GLU A 392 -9.74 24.26 -13.93
CA GLU A 392 -8.83 24.02 -15.06
C GLU A 392 -7.36 24.24 -14.68
N THR A 393 -7.09 25.25 -13.87
CA THR A 393 -5.75 25.50 -13.31
C THR A 393 -5.32 24.34 -12.43
N TYR A 394 -6.17 23.92 -11.48
CA TYR A 394 -5.94 22.76 -10.64
C TYR A 394 -5.68 21.48 -11.46
N ALA A 395 -6.43 21.26 -12.54
CA ALA A 395 -6.27 20.08 -13.39
C ALA A 395 -4.88 19.99 -14.03
N ARG A 396 -4.29 21.11 -14.47
CA ARG A 396 -2.92 21.17 -15.00
C ARG A 396 -1.87 20.73 -13.98
N TYR A 397 -2.09 21.08 -12.71
CA TYR A 397 -1.22 20.68 -11.60
C TYR A 397 -1.45 19.24 -11.11
N ARG A 398 -2.68 18.73 -11.24
CA ARG A 398 -3.04 17.36 -10.84
C ARG A 398 -2.61 16.32 -11.87
N TYR A 399 -2.65 16.70 -13.15
CA TYR A 399 -2.32 15.88 -14.32
C TYR A 399 -1.34 16.65 -15.20
N PRO A 400 -0.07 16.78 -14.77
CA PRO A 400 0.93 17.47 -15.57
C PRO A 400 1.21 16.70 -16.86
N GLU A 401 1.64 17.43 -17.90
CA GLU A 401 1.97 16.85 -19.21
C GLU A 401 3.16 15.88 -19.11
N SER A 402 4.15 16.15 -18.24
CA SER A 402 5.29 15.27 -17.97
C SER A 402 5.16 14.52 -16.62
N LEU A 403 4.12 13.69 -16.49
CA LEU A 403 4.01 12.72 -15.38
C LEU A 403 5.30 11.92 -15.16
N ASP A 404 6.06 11.70 -16.23
CA ASP A 404 7.32 10.95 -16.23
C ASP A 404 8.36 11.49 -15.24
N GLU A 405 8.56 12.81 -15.12
CA GLU A 405 9.60 13.34 -14.21
C GLU A 405 9.29 13.03 -12.74
N SER A 406 8.03 13.24 -12.32
CA SER A 406 7.60 12.92 -10.95
C SER A 406 7.64 11.41 -10.67
N GLN A 407 7.30 10.58 -11.67
CA GLN A 407 7.41 9.12 -11.55
C GLN A 407 8.87 8.68 -11.50
N MET A 408 9.75 9.26 -12.32
CA MET A 408 11.19 8.98 -12.32
C MET A 408 11.82 9.37 -10.98
N ALA A 409 11.51 10.57 -10.45
CA ALA A 409 11.98 10.99 -9.13
C ALA A 409 11.54 10.00 -8.04
N LYS A 410 10.28 9.55 -8.08
CA LYS A 410 9.75 8.52 -7.18
C LYS A 410 10.49 7.18 -7.34
N HIS A 411 10.74 6.72 -8.56
CA HIS A 411 11.46 5.46 -8.82
C HIS A 411 12.91 5.54 -8.35
N ARG A 412 13.62 6.65 -8.64
CA ARG A 412 14.96 6.90 -8.11
C ARG A 412 14.97 6.89 -6.59
N LEU A 413 13.96 7.51 -5.96
CA LEU A 413 13.81 7.52 -4.51
C LEU A 413 13.63 6.11 -3.93
N LEU A 414 12.71 5.31 -4.50
CA LEU A 414 12.47 3.93 -4.07
C LEU A 414 13.70 3.04 -4.27
N PHE A 415 14.42 3.24 -5.37
CA PHE A 415 15.66 2.53 -5.68
C PHE A 415 16.71 2.70 -4.57
N PHE A 416 16.92 3.94 -4.14
CA PHE A 416 17.89 4.28 -3.10
C PHE A 416 17.38 4.01 -1.69
N LYS A 417 16.29 4.69 -1.29
CA LYS A 417 15.81 4.75 0.10
C LYS A 417 15.47 3.37 0.66
N HIS A 418 14.85 2.51 -0.15
CA HIS A 418 14.41 1.17 0.26
C HIS A 418 15.30 0.06 -0.29
N ARG A 419 16.43 0.40 -0.91
CA ARG A 419 17.32 -0.54 -1.59
C ARG A 419 16.56 -1.46 -2.57
N LEU A 420 15.60 -0.93 -3.31
CA LEU A 420 14.77 -1.71 -4.23
C LEU A 420 15.35 -1.74 -5.64
N GLN A 421 15.22 -2.85 -6.34
CA GLN A 421 15.48 -2.94 -7.78
C GLN A 421 14.23 -2.65 -8.58
N CYS A 422 13.12 -3.23 -8.14
CA CYS A 422 11.86 -3.16 -8.86
C CYS A 422 10.67 -3.40 -7.93
N MET A 423 9.49 -3.18 -8.49
CA MET A 423 8.22 -3.46 -7.86
C MET A 423 7.31 -4.27 -8.79
N THR A 424 6.68 -5.30 -8.26
CA THR A 424 5.65 -6.07 -8.96
C THR A 424 4.27 -5.82 -8.36
N THR A 425 3.24 -5.71 -9.20
CA THR A 425 1.85 -5.53 -8.78
C THR A 425 0.99 -6.66 -9.35
N GLU A 426 0.20 -7.28 -8.46
CA GLU A 426 -0.80 -8.32 -8.76
C GLU A 426 -2.22 -7.91 -8.34
#